data_AF-A0A1I0WLM7-F1
#
_entry.id   AF-A0A1I0WLM7-F1
#
_cell.length_a   1.000
_cell.length_b   1.000
_cell.length_c   1.000
_cell.angle_alpha   90.00
_cell.angle_beta   90.00
_cell.angle_gamma   90.00
#
_symmetry.space_group_name_H-M   'P 1'
#
loop_
_entity.id
_entity.type
_entity.pdbx_description
1 polymer ?
#
loop_
_entity_poly.entity_id
_entity_poly.type
_entity_poly.pdbx_seq_one_letter_code
_entity_poly.pdbx_strand_id
1 'polypeptide(L)' 'MLQPITGKELEYIADSMSNEDLLIKQCTAASASCSNQQIKQVLDHQAQVHTQHYQTLMSLLQQHQPLAPTQPQA' A
#
# COMPACT_ATOMS: atom_id res chain seq x y z
N MET A 1 -15.57 3.81 -18.36
CA MET A 1 -14.25 4.04 -18.99
C MET A 1 -13.27 4.33 -17.88
N LEU A 2 -12.07 3.74 -17.91
CA LEU A 2 -11.02 4.00 -16.92
C LEU A 2 -10.46 5.41 -17.17
N GLN A 3 -10.40 6.25 -16.15
CA GLN A 3 -9.91 7.63 -16.26
C GLN A 3 -8.42 7.69 -15.92
N PRO A 4 -7.64 8.61 -16.52
CA PRO A 4 -6.25 8.81 -16.14
C PRO A 4 -6.13 9.25 -14.68
N ILE A 5 -5.14 8.70 -13.97
CA ILE A 5 -4.76 9.15 -12.63
C ILE A 5 -4.08 10.52 -12.76
N THR A 6 -4.53 11.52 -12.02
CA THR A 6 -3.89 12.84 -11.97
C THR A 6 -2.58 12.79 -11.17
N GLY A 7 -1.68 13.74 -11.39
CA GLY A 7 -0.40 13.81 -10.64
C GLY A 7 -0.59 13.80 -9.11
N LYS A 8 -1.60 14.52 -8.61
CA LYS A 8 -1.93 14.55 -7.17
C LYS A 8 -2.43 13.21 -6.64
N GLU A 9 -3.24 12.50 -7.42
CA GLU A 9 -3.70 11.17 -7.04
C GLU A 9 -2.56 10.15 -7.07
N LEU A 10 -1.63 10.27 -8.02
CA LEU A 10 -0.44 9.42 -8.07
C LEU A 10 0.47 9.63 -6.85
N GLU A 11 0.72 10.89 -6.48
CA GLU A 11 1.45 11.24 -5.25
C GLU A 11 0.77 10.66 -4.01
N TYR A 12 -0.55 10.83 -3.89
CA TYR A 12 -1.32 10.28 -2.77
C TYR A 12 -1.27 8.75 -2.69
N ILE A 13 -1.32 8.07 -3.84
CA ILE A 13 -1.18 6.60 -3.90
C ILE A 13 0.23 6.19 -3.45
N ALA A 14 1.28 6.89 -3.91
CA ALA A 14 2.65 6.60 -3.51
C ALA A 14 2.88 6.81 -2.00
N ASP A 15 2.34 7.88 -1.43
CA ASP A 15 2.37 8.14 0.01
C ASP A 15 1.62 7.05 0.78
N SER A 16 0.44 6.67 0.29
CA SER A 16 -0.37 5.61 0.90
C SER A 16 0.37 4.26 0.89
N MET A 17 0.99 3.88 -0.22
CA MET A 17 1.80 2.66 -0.31
C MET A 17 3.00 2.68 0.64
N SER A 18 3.66 3.83 0.81
CA SER A 18 4.76 3.99 1.78
C SER A 18 4.28 3.83 3.22
N ASN A 19 3.06 4.31 3.53
CA ASN A 19 2.43 4.14 4.83
C ASN A 19 2.07 2.67 5.10
N GLU A 20 1.52 1.96 4.10
CA GLU A 20 1.20 0.53 4.24
C GLU A 20 2.48 -0.30 4.51
N ASP A 21 3.58 -0.04 3.80
CA ASP A 21 4.87 -0.71 4.04
C ASP A 21 5.42 -0.43 5.46
N LEU A 22 5.31 0.80 5.94
CA LEU A 22 5.68 1.15 7.32
C LEU A 22 4.84 0.37 8.34
N LEU A 23 3.52 0.30 8.15
CA LEU A 23 2.61 -0.39 9.06
C LEU A 23 2.86 -1.91 9.07
N ILE A 24 3.15 -2.51 7.93
CA ILE A 24 3.55 -3.93 7.82
C ILE A 24 4.80 -4.19 8.68
N LYS A 25 5.83 -3.35 8.54
CA LYS A 25 7.08 -3.47 9.30
C LYS A 25 6.84 -3.33 10.80
N GLN A 26 6.04 -2.34 11.22
CA GLN A 26 5.73 -2.12 12.63
C GLN A 26 4.93 -3.29 13.23
N CYS A 27 3.90 -3.78 12.54
CA CYS A 27 3.11 -4.92 12.99
C CYS A 27 3.98 -6.17 13.14
N THR A 28 4.83 -6.44 12.15
CA THR A 28 5.73 -7.61 12.15
C THR A 28 6.77 -7.51 13.28
N ALA A 29 7.39 -6.34 13.47
CA ALA A 29 8.37 -6.13 14.54
C ALA A 29 7.72 -6.22 15.93
N ALA A 30 6.54 -5.61 16.11
CA ALA A 30 5.79 -5.68 17.35
C ALA A 30 5.36 -7.12 17.66
N SER A 31 4.85 -7.85 16.67
CA SER A 31 4.45 -9.26 16.80
C SER A 31 5.62 -10.14 17.25
N ALA A 32 6.82 -9.92 16.69
CA ALA A 32 8.03 -10.64 17.06
C ALA A 32 8.47 -10.36 18.51
N SER A 33 8.21 -9.15 19.03
CA SER A 33 8.56 -8.75 20.39
C SER A 33 7.47 -9.02 21.45
N CYS A 34 6.28 -9.45 21.04
CA CYS A 34 5.12 -9.58 21.92
C CYS A 34 5.02 -10.98 22.55
N SER A 35 4.92 -11.02 23.88
CA SER A 35 4.69 -12.29 24.62
C SER A 35 3.21 -12.66 24.73
N ASN A 36 2.30 -11.71 24.58
CA ASN A 36 0.86 -11.95 24.67
C ASN A 36 0.34 -12.53 23.33
N GLN A 37 -0.21 -13.75 23.38
CA GLN A 37 -0.64 -14.46 22.18
C GLN A 37 -1.80 -13.79 21.45
N GLN A 38 -2.78 -13.22 22.18
CA GLN A 38 -3.91 -12.51 21.56
C GLN A 38 -3.43 -11.25 20.82
N ILE A 39 -2.54 -10.48 21.43
CA ILE A 39 -1.96 -9.29 20.80
C ILE A 39 -1.15 -9.69 19.57
N LYS A 40 -0.36 -10.77 19.66
CA LYS A 40 0.39 -11.30 18.52
C LYS A 40 -0.52 -11.64 17.34
N GLN A 41 -1.62 -12.36 17.58
CA GLN A 41 -2.59 -12.71 16.53
C GLN A 41 -3.20 -11.47 15.86
N VAL A 42 -3.50 -10.43 16.64
CA VAL A 42 -4.00 -9.16 16.09
C VAL A 42 -2.94 -8.50 15.22
N LEU A 43 -1.69 -8.42 15.67
CA LEU A 43 -0.59 -7.82 14.91
C LEU A 43 -0.31 -8.58 13.61
N ASP A 44 -0.31 -9.91 13.66
CA ASP A 44 -0.14 -10.76 12.47
C ASP A 44 -1.29 -10.57 11.47
N HIS A 45 -2.53 -10.47 11.96
CA HIS A 45 -3.69 -10.18 11.12
C HIS A 45 -3.58 -8.79 10.48
N GLN A 46 -3.22 -7.76 11.26
CA GLN A 46 -3.07 -6.40 10.73
C GLN A 46 -1.97 -6.32 9.67
N ALA A 47 -0.83 -7.02 9.85
CA ALA A 47 0.21 -7.08 8.83
C ALA A 47 -0.32 -7.67 7.50
N GLN A 48 -1.19 -8.69 7.56
CA GLN A 48 -1.83 -9.26 6.37
C GLN A 48 -2.80 -8.27 5.71
N VAL A 49 -3.62 -7.56 6.49
CA VAL A 49 -4.54 -6.53 5.98
C VAL A 49 -3.77 -5.43 5.24
N HIS A 50 -2.72 -4.88 5.85
CA HIS A 50 -1.88 -3.85 5.22
C HIS A 50 -1.17 -4.37 3.96
N THR A 51 -0.73 -5.63 3.96
CA THR A 51 -0.17 -6.28 2.76
C THR A 51 -1.20 -6.34 1.63
N GLN A 52 -2.46 -6.66 1.93
CA GLN A 52 -3.54 -6.70 0.94
C GLN A 52 -3.86 -5.30 0.39
N HIS A 53 -3.87 -4.27 1.24
CA HIS A 53 -4.05 -2.88 0.79
C HIS A 53 -2.92 -2.44 -0.14
N TYR A 54 -1.67 -2.71 0.22
CA TYR A 54 -0.51 -2.41 -0.62
C TYR A 54 -0.63 -3.06 -2.00
N GLN A 55 -0.99 -4.35 -2.05
CA GLN A 55 -1.19 -5.08 -3.31
C GLN A 55 -2.35 -4.50 -4.14
N THR A 56 -3.41 -4.04 -3.48
CA THR A 56 -4.55 -3.40 -4.15
C THR A 56 -4.13 -2.09 -4.82
N LEU A 57 -3.37 -1.24 -4.11
CA LEU A 57 -2.82 0.01 -4.66
C LEU A 57 -1.84 -0.27 -5.81
N MET A 58 -0.97 -1.27 -5.66
CA MET A 58 -0.06 -1.69 -6.72
C MET A 58 -0.82 -2.16 -7.98
N SER A 59 -1.85 -2.98 -7.81
CA SER A 59 -2.70 -3.46 -8.91
C SER A 59 -3.41 -2.30 -9.61
N LEU A 60 -3.91 -1.32 -8.83
CA LEU A 60 -4.51 -0.11 -9.38
C LEU A 60 -3.52 0.64 -10.29
N LEU A 61 -2.28 0.85 -9.84
CA LEU A 61 -1.24 1.51 -10.65
C LEU A 61 -0.93 0.74 -11.94
N GLN A 62 -0.79 -0.59 -11.84
CA GLN A 62 -0.53 -1.44 -13.01
C GLN A 62 -1.65 -1.38 -14.04
N GLN A 63 -2.91 -1.31 -13.59
CA GLN A 63 -4.08 -1.16 -14.48
C GLN A 63 -4.12 0.21 -15.17
N HIS A 64 -3.60 1.26 -14.54
CA HIS A 64 -3.57 2.62 -15.10
C HIS A 64 -2.28 2.92 -15.89
N GLN A 65 -1.28 2.03 -15.85
CA GLN A 65 -0.03 2.15 -16.62
C GLN A 65 -0.25 2.43 -18.12
N PRO A 66 -1.22 1.81 -18.82
CA PRO A 66 -1.48 2.07 -20.24
C PRO A 66 -2.07 3.44 -20.54
N LEU A 67 -2.61 4.13 -19.52
CA LEU A 67 -3.20 5.47 -19.64
C LEU A 67 -2.24 6.58 -19.22
N ALA A 68 -1.03 6.22 -18.77
CA ALA A 68 -0.01 7.19 -18.40
C ALA A 68 0.42 7.99 -19.64
N PRO A 69 0.45 9.33 -19.59
CA PRO A 69 0.91 10.13 -20.71
C PRO A 69 2.37 9.79 -21.00
N THR A 70 2.65 9.20 -22.18
CA THR A 70 3.99 8.81 -22.61
C THR A 70 4.86 10.00 -23.07
N GLN A 71 4.36 11.24 -22.93
CA GLN A 71 5.07 12.44 -23.33
C GLN A 71 4.95 13.53 -22.25
N PRO A 72 6.06 14.24 -21.92
CA PRO A 72 5.97 15.48 -21.18
C PRO A 72 5.16 16.47 -22.04
N GLN A 73 4.02 16.93 -21.53
CA GLN A 73 3.35 18.08 -22.12
C GLN A 73 4.22 19.30 -21.82
N ALA A 74 4.84 19.84 -22.88
CA ALA A 74 5.68 21.02 -22.84
C ALA A 74 4.93 22.28 -22.39
#